data_AF-A0A919UUQ1-F1
#
_entry.id   AF-A0A919UUQ1-F1
#
_cell.length_a   1.000
_cell.length_b   1.000
_cell.length_c   1.000
_cell.angle_alpha   90.00
_cell.angle_beta   90.00
_cell.angle_gamma   90.00
#
_symmetry.space_group_name_H-M   'P 1'
#
loop_
_entity.id
_entity.type
_entity.pdbx_description
1 polymer ?
#
loop_
_entity_poly.entity_id
_entity_poly.type
_entity_poly.pdbx_seq_one_letter_code
_entity_poly.pdbx_strand_id
1 'polypeptide(L)'
;MPDDLGNIVSLNFLRQGRIGYRADVSPEQQIAHVQAWNERRGWGFTAAEFERVRRQNPVPPATASLVLTPHLATAQETAAELWAVAAERQARSWKLDGIRFDPAHLRLMPGTVHVPGLRWMLVRFSAPRLGVRGPRSRNVRSVGRLGAGPEILAAVAQVPEWAQTAQSRFGVRSLVLDGYEARENDDGPWNDVPVLFYNGLQDLLVLNLASAAEVAADGSLTARMVP
;
A
#
# COMPACT_ATOMS: atom_id res chain seq x y z
N MET A 1 18.83 25.00 9.38
CA MET A 1 17.54 24.33 9.09
C MET A 1 17.59 23.76 7.69
N PRO A 2 17.18 22.49 7.51
CA PRO A 2 16.54 22.09 6.26
C PRO A 2 15.11 21.63 6.58
N ASP A 3 14.17 22.54 6.37
CA ASP A 3 12.73 22.26 6.28
C ASP A 3 12.43 21.74 4.87
N ASP A 4 12.70 20.46 4.63
CA ASP A 4 12.37 19.78 3.35
C ASP A 4 11.72 18.41 3.56
N LEU A 5 10.95 18.29 4.65
CA LEU A 5 9.84 17.33 4.77
C LEU A 5 8.53 18.11 4.55
N GLY A 6 8.36 18.63 3.34
CA GLY A 6 7.20 19.42 2.97
C GLY A 6 5.92 18.57 2.90
N ASN A 7 5.08 18.71 3.94
CA ASN A 7 3.60 18.59 3.96
C ASN A 7 2.97 17.52 4.88
N ILE A 8 3.25 17.57 6.18
CA ILE A 8 2.46 16.83 7.20
C ILE A 8 1.06 17.45 7.37
N VAL A 9 0.00 16.68 7.07
CA VAL A 9 -1.36 16.97 7.56
C VAL A 9 -1.86 15.82 8.44
N SER A 10 -2.21 16.14 9.68
CA SER A 10 -2.71 15.22 10.70
C SER A 10 -4.24 15.21 10.74
N LEU A 11 -4.84 14.05 11.01
CA LEU A 11 -6.24 13.94 11.45
C LEU A 11 -6.28 13.30 12.85
N ASN A 12 -6.88 14.04 13.78
CA ASN A 12 -6.82 13.82 15.23
C ASN A 12 -7.71 12.69 15.75
N PHE A 13 -7.15 11.80 16.57
CA PHE A 13 -7.90 10.94 17.49
C PHE A 13 -7.14 10.67 18.79
N LEU A 14 -7.84 10.77 19.92
CA LEU A 14 -7.37 10.46 21.26
C LEU A 14 -7.93 9.10 21.71
N ARG A 15 -7.04 8.17 22.04
CA ARG A 15 -7.14 7.32 23.24
C ARG A 15 -5.73 6.91 23.63
N GLN A 16 -5.42 7.07 24.92
CA GLN A 16 -4.09 6.83 25.48
C GLN A 16 -3.66 5.38 25.26
N GLY A 17 -2.58 5.25 24.50
CA GLY A 17 -1.83 4.04 24.26
C GLY A 17 -0.71 4.42 23.32
N ARG A 18 0.42 4.87 23.86
CA ARG A 18 1.68 5.00 23.13
C ARG A 18 2.05 3.60 22.64
N ILE A 19 1.55 3.18 21.49
CA ILE A 19 2.02 1.96 20.86
C ILE A 19 2.42 2.37 19.46
N GLY A 20 3.69 2.72 19.32
CA GLY A 20 4.30 2.90 18.01
C GLY A 20 4.19 1.60 17.25
N TYR A 21 3.79 1.65 15.99
CA TYR A 21 3.92 0.51 15.08
C TYR A 21 5.12 0.80 14.19
N ARG A 22 6.24 0.14 14.47
CA ARG A 22 7.31 -0.01 13.51
C ARG A 22 7.08 -1.35 12.84
N ALA A 23 6.95 -1.34 11.51
CA ALA A 23 7.30 -2.54 10.78
C ALA A 23 8.80 -2.74 11.03
N ASP A 24 9.20 -3.89 11.57
CA ASP A 24 10.51 -4.11 12.20
C ASP A 24 11.71 -4.17 11.22
N VAL A 25 11.58 -3.58 10.04
CA VAL A 25 12.62 -3.56 9.01
C VAL A 25 13.19 -2.15 8.88
N SER A 26 14.49 -2.02 9.18
CA SER A 26 15.21 -0.74 9.11
C SER A 26 15.25 -0.20 7.67
N PRO A 27 15.44 1.11 7.48
CA PRO A 27 15.61 1.67 6.14
C PRO A 27 16.69 0.96 5.31
N GLU A 28 17.82 0.61 5.93
CA GLU A 28 18.93 -0.11 5.29
C GLU A 28 18.52 -1.52 4.87
N GLN A 29 17.76 -2.23 5.71
CA GLN A 29 17.25 -3.55 5.36
C GLN A 29 16.23 -3.47 4.22
N GLN A 30 15.35 -2.47 4.20
CA GLN A 30 14.41 -2.26 3.09
C GLN A 30 15.14 -1.95 1.78
N ILE A 31 16.19 -1.12 1.84
CA ILE A 31 17.08 -0.86 0.69
C ILE A 31 17.71 -2.16 0.22
N ALA A 32 18.29 -2.96 1.13
CA ALA A 32 18.93 -4.22 0.78
C ALA A 32 17.95 -5.22 0.12
N HIS A 33 16.72 -5.31 0.62
CA HIS A 33 15.68 -6.12 -0.02
C HIS A 33 15.37 -5.64 -1.44
N VAL A 34 15.15 -4.33 -1.64
CA VAL A 34 14.84 -3.78 -2.97
C VAL A 34 16.03 -3.94 -3.92
N GLN A 35 17.26 -3.81 -3.45
CA GLN A 35 18.46 -4.10 -4.25
C GLN A 35 18.49 -5.56 -4.71
N ALA A 36 18.27 -6.51 -3.80
CA ALA A 36 18.23 -7.93 -4.13
C ALA A 36 17.08 -8.27 -5.11
N TRP A 37 15.92 -7.62 -4.97
CA TRP A 37 14.81 -7.79 -5.92
C TRP A 37 15.13 -7.17 -7.27
N ASN A 38 15.72 -5.98 -7.29
CA ASN A 38 16.14 -5.28 -8.51
C ASN A 38 17.13 -6.13 -9.33
N GLU A 39 18.11 -6.75 -8.68
CA GLU A 39 19.07 -7.65 -9.32
C GLU A 39 18.41 -8.92 -9.85
N ARG A 40 17.61 -9.60 -9.02
CA ARG A 40 16.97 -10.87 -9.37
C ARG A 40 15.91 -10.73 -10.46
N ARG A 41 15.19 -9.61 -10.49
CA ARG A 41 14.05 -9.38 -11.38
C ARG A 41 14.32 -8.42 -12.54
N GLY A 42 15.50 -7.81 -12.58
CA GLY A 42 15.89 -6.92 -13.67
C GLY A 42 15.07 -5.63 -13.75
N TRP A 43 14.65 -5.07 -12.62
CA TRP A 43 13.83 -3.85 -12.58
C TRP A 43 14.55 -2.59 -13.09
N GLY A 44 15.88 -2.61 -13.17
CA GLY A 44 16.67 -1.57 -13.82
C GLY A 44 16.95 -0.32 -12.96
N PHE A 45 16.65 -0.33 -11.66
CA PHE A 45 17.05 0.76 -10.76
C PHE A 45 18.57 0.84 -10.65
N THR A 46 19.08 2.06 -10.68
CA THR A 46 20.52 2.35 -10.69
C THR A 46 21.09 2.48 -9.28
N ALA A 47 22.41 2.27 -9.14
CA ALA A 47 23.11 2.54 -7.89
C ALA A 47 22.90 3.98 -7.39
N ALA A 48 22.82 4.96 -8.31
CA ALA A 48 22.57 6.36 -7.97
C ALA A 48 21.20 6.59 -7.32
N GLU A 49 20.16 5.84 -7.74
CA GLU A 49 18.83 5.90 -7.12
C GLU A 49 18.82 5.30 -5.72
N PHE A 50 19.51 4.18 -5.52
CA PHE A 50 19.70 3.59 -4.18
C PHE A 50 20.47 4.53 -3.25
N GLU A 51 21.54 5.16 -3.74
CA GLU A 51 22.26 6.18 -2.97
C GLU A 51 21.38 7.40 -2.64
N ARG A 52 20.53 7.83 -3.57
CA ARG A 52 19.58 8.92 -3.34
C ARG A 52 18.63 8.60 -2.19
N VAL A 53 17.99 7.41 -2.19
CA VAL A 53 17.06 7.04 -1.11
C VAL A 53 17.80 6.77 0.20
N ARG A 54 19.04 6.26 0.17
CA ARG A 54 19.87 6.10 1.37
C ARG A 54 20.17 7.45 2.04
N ARG A 55 20.50 8.48 1.25
CA ARG A 55 20.76 9.83 1.77
C ARG A 55 19.54 10.50 2.40
N GLN A 56 18.33 10.15 1.96
CA GLN A 56 17.09 10.71 2.53
C GLN A 56 16.86 10.26 3.97
N ASN A 57 17.28 9.05 4.33
CA ASN A 57 17.20 8.42 5.67
C ASN A 57 16.05 8.93 6.57
N PRO A 58 14.78 8.76 6.14
CA PRO A 58 13.67 9.36 6.86
C PRO A 58 13.40 8.63 8.17
N VAL A 59 13.01 9.40 9.21
CA VAL A 59 12.59 8.86 10.50
C VAL A 59 11.06 8.89 10.56
N PRO A 60 10.37 7.73 10.55
CA PRO A 60 8.92 7.74 10.63
C PRO A 60 8.43 8.20 12.01
N PRO A 61 7.30 8.93 12.08
CA PRO A 61 6.61 9.12 13.35
C PRO A 61 6.12 7.75 13.87
N ALA A 62 5.96 7.62 15.20
CA ALA A 62 5.52 6.36 15.81
C ALA A 62 4.17 5.81 15.29
N THR A 63 3.36 6.66 14.64
CA THR A 63 2.03 6.31 14.12
C THR A 63 2.03 5.93 12.63
N ALA A 64 3.20 5.76 12.02
CA ALA A 64 3.35 5.44 10.61
C ALA A 64 4.37 4.31 10.40
N SER A 65 4.11 3.47 9.40
CA SER A 65 5.14 2.60 8.83
C SER A 65 5.88 3.36 7.74
N LEU A 66 7.21 3.34 7.81
CA LEU A 66 8.05 3.75 6.69
C LEU A 66 8.23 2.58 5.73
N VAL A 67 7.98 2.81 4.44
CA VAL A 67 8.06 1.80 3.39
C VAL A 67 8.87 2.36 2.22
N LEU A 68 9.87 1.62 1.75
CA LEU A 68 10.54 1.88 0.49
C LEU A 68 9.73 1.23 -0.63
N THR A 69 9.14 2.06 -1.49
CA THR A 69 8.30 1.62 -2.60
C THR A 69 9.06 1.78 -3.92
N PRO A 70 9.34 0.68 -4.64
CA PRO A 70 9.80 0.75 -6.03
C PRO A 70 8.62 0.99 -6.96
N HIS A 71 8.65 2.07 -7.74
CA HIS A 71 7.73 2.32 -8.85
C HIS A 71 8.43 1.97 -10.17
N LEU A 72 7.92 0.98 -10.88
CA LEU A 72 8.46 0.49 -12.15
C LEU A 72 7.99 1.35 -13.32
N ALA A 73 8.21 0.93 -14.56
CA ALA A 73 7.90 1.76 -15.73
C ALA A 73 6.41 2.07 -15.83
N THR A 74 5.55 1.11 -15.45
CA THR A 74 4.08 1.30 -15.40
C THR A 74 3.48 0.97 -14.04
N ALA A 75 2.28 1.50 -13.79
CA ALA A 75 1.53 1.21 -12.56
C ALA A 75 1.13 -0.27 -12.48
N GLN A 76 0.78 -0.85 -13.63
CA GLN A 76 0.42 -2.27 -13.77
C GLN A 76 1.61 -3.17 -13.46
N GLU A 77 2.77 -2.88 -14.05
CA GLU A 77 4.01 -3.60 -13.77
C GLU A 77 4.39 -3.48 -12.29
N THR A 78 4.28 -2.27 -11.71
CA THR A 78 4.51 -2.04 -10.28
C THR A 78 3.61 -2.92 -9.41
N ALA A 79 2.31 -2.97 -9.70
CA ALA A 79 1.36 -3.79 -8.95
C ALA A 79 1.65 -5.29 -9.12
N ALA A 80 1.93 -5.74 -10.34
CA ALA A 80 2.23 -7.14 -10.64
C ALA A 80 3.48 -7.62 -9.90
N GLU A 81 4.56 -6.85 -10.00
CA GLU A 81 5.85 -7.20 -9.43
C GLU A 81 5.81 -7.20 -7.90
N LEU A 82 5.22 -6.17 -7.29
CA LEU A 82 5.09 -6.10 -5.84
C LEU A 82 4.16 -7.18 -5.28
N TRP A 83 3.05 -7.49 -5.96
CA TRP A 83 2.24 -8.66 -5.60
C TRP A 83 3.05 -9.95 -5.67
N ALA A 84 3.81 -10.17 -6.74
CA ALA A 84 4.61 -11.37 -6.89
C ALA A 84 5.68 -11.48 -5.79
N VAL A 85 6.35 -10.37 -5.42
CA VAL A 85 7.31 -10.39 -4.29
C VAL A 85 6.60 -10.72 -2.98
N ALA A 86 5.47 -10.06 -2.71
CA ALA A 86 4.69 -10.33 -1.51
C ALA A 86 4.24 -11.80 -1.45
N ALA A 87 3.70 -12.32 -2.55
CA ALA A 87 3.23 -13.70 -2.67
C ALA A 87 4.33 -14.74 -2.44
N GLU A 88 5.55 -14.52 -2.99
CA GLU A 88 6.72 -15.39 -2.80
C GLU A 88 7.18 -15.48 -1.34
N ARG A 89 6.94 -14.43 -0.55
CA ARG A 89 7.40 -14.36 0.85
C ARG A 89 6.38 -14.87 1.85
N GLN A 90 5.18 -15.23 1.41
CA GLN A 90 4.14 -15.79 2.26
C GLN A 90 4.18 -17.30 2.21
N ALA A 91 3.84 -17.97 3.32
CA ALA A 91 3.68 -19.42 3.32
C ALA A 91 2.62 -19.87 2.29
N ARG A 92 1.54 -19.09 2.18
CA ARG A 92 0.49 -19.27 1.18
C ARG A 92 0.00 -17.92 0.69
N SER A 93 -0.26 -17.85 -0.61
CA SER A 93 -0.90 -16.70 -1.23
C SER A 93 -1.97 -17.15 -2.21
N TRP A 94 -3.02 -16.34 -2.37
CA TRP A 94 -4.06 -16.54 -3.37
C TRP A 94 -4.46 -15.19 -3.95
N LYS A 95 -4.68 -15.16 -5.25
CA LYS A 95 -5.17 -14.00 -5.99
C LYS A 95 -6.43 -14.42 -6.73
N LEU A 96 -7.50 -13.63 -6.66
CA LEU A 96 -8.67 -13.84 -7.50
C LEU A 96 -8.25 -13.83 -8.98
N ASP A 97 -8.66 -14.85 -9.74
CA ASP A 97 -8.25 -15.02 -11.15
C ASP A 97 -8.64 -13.82 -12.03
N GLY A 98 -9.74 -13.13 -11.69
CA GLY A 98 -10.18 -11.90 -12.36
C GLY A 98 -9.22 -10.70 -12.20
N ILE A 99 -8.27 -10.74 -11.26
CA ILE A 99 -7.30 -9.65 -11.05
C ILE A 99 -6.15 -9.80 -12.03
N ARG A 100 -6.22 -9.01 -13.09
CA ARG A 100 -5.20 -8.94 -14.14
C ARG A 100 -4.47 -7.60 -14.06
N PHE A 101 -3.14 -7.66 -14.09
CA PHE A 101 -2.26 -6.49 -14.01
C PHE A 101 -1.87 -6.00 -15.41
N ASP A 102 -2.86 -5.80 -16.27
CA ASP A 102 -2.65 -5.26 -17.61
C ASP A 102 -3.48 -3.97 -17.79
N PRO A 103 -3.15 -3.12 -18.77
CA PRO A 103 -3.84 -1.84 -18.95
C PRO A 103 -5.32 -1.96 -19.24
N ALA A 104 -5.78 -3.13 -19.71
CA ALA A 104 -7.19 -3.37 -19.92
C ALA A 104 -7.90 -3.71 -18.61
N HIS A 105 -7.26 -4.21 -17.55
CA HIS A 105 -7.95 -4.66 -16.33
C HIS A 105 -7.60 -3.90 -15.06
N LEU A 106 -6.46 -3.22 -15.05
CA LEU A 106 -6.03 -2.38 -13.95
C LEU A 106 -5.60 -1.03 -14.50
N ARG A 107 -6.08 0.05 -13.88
CA ARG A 107 -5.63 1.41 -14.21
C ARG A 107 -5.53 2.26 -12.96
N LEU A 108 -4.85 3.40 -13.09
CA LEU A 108 -4.88 4.42 -12.06
C LEU A 108 -6.26 5.07 -12.00
N MET A 109 -6.70 5.40 -10.79
CA MET A 109 -7.89 6.22 -10.59
C MET A 109 -7.71 7.60 -11.24
N PRO A 110 -8.78 8.21 -11.79
CA PRO A 110 -8.71 9.55 -12.37
C PRO A 110 -8.04 10.57 -11.43
N GLY A 111 -7.03 11.27 -11.94
CA GLY A 111 -6.28 12.28 -11.18
C GLY A 111 -5.08 11.75 -10.40
N THR A 112 -4.80 10.44 -10.44
CA THR A 112 -3.56 9.84 -9.91
C THR A 112 -2.52 9.75 -11.02
N VAL A 113 -1.26 10.05 -10.70
CA VAL A 113 -0.14 10.00 -11.65
C VAL A 113 0.88 8.97 -11.17
N HIS A 114 1.23 8.03 -12.05
CA HIS A 114 2.33 7.10 -11.80
C HIS A 114 3.64 7.75 -12.23
N VAL A 115 4.64 7.68 -11.35
CA VAL A 115 5.96 8.22 -11.63
C VAL A 115 7.00 7.19 -11.19
N PRO A 116 7.78 6.62 -12.14
CA PRO A 116 8.80 5.63 -11.83
C PRO A 116 9.87 6.12 -10.86
N GLY A 117 10.56 5.17 -10.21
CA GLY A 117 11.68 5.39 -9.30
C GLY A 117 11.44 4.86 -7.89
N LEU A 118 12.48 4.95 -7.07
CA LEU A 118 12.45 4.55 -5.65
C LEU A 118 11.98 5.71 -4.75
N ARG A 119 11.04 5.44 -3.84
CA ARG A 119 10.45 6.44 -2.95
C ARG A 119 10.24 5.92 -1.54
N TRP A 120 10.58 6.74 -0.56
CA TRP A 120 10.16 6.52 0.82
C TRP A 120 8.73 7.01 1.01
N MET A 121 7.89 6.15 1.58
CA MET A 121 6.48 6.40 1.80
C MET A 121 6.11 6.14 3.26
N LEU A 122 5.30 7.02 3.83
CA LEU A 122 4.73 6.85 5.16
C LEU A 122 3.31 6.31 5.05
N VAL A 123 3.12 5.05 5.45
CA VAL A 123 1.79 4.42 5.54
C VAL A 123 1.25 4.64 6.94
N ARG A 124 0.24 5.51 7.07
CA ARG A 124 -0.43 5.80 8.35
C ARG A 124 -1.68 4.96 8.50
N PHE A 125 -1.86 4.39 9.68
CA PHE A 125 -3.08 3.69 10.05
C PHE A 125 -3.94 4.60 10.91
N SER A 126 -5.20 4.80 10.53
CA SER A 126 -6.17 5.55 11.32
C SER A 126 -7.42 4.72 11.54
N ALA A 127 -7.79 4.52 12.81
CA ALA A 127 -9.03 3.84 13.19
C ALA A 127 -10.24 4.78 13.01
N PRO A 128 -11.42 4.28 12.58
CA PRO A 128 -12.66 5.05 12.60
C PRO A 128 -13.03 5.48 14.04
N ARG A 129 -13.52 6.71 14.24
CA ARG A 129 -14.07 7.18 15.53
C ARG A 129 -15.27 6.29 15.93
N LEU A 130 -15.26 5.71 17.12
CA LEU A 130 -16.48 5.17 17.73
C LEU A 130 -17.43 6.34 18.05
N GLY A 131 -18.67 6.27 17.55
CA GLY A 131 -19.76 7.21 17.89
C GLY A 131 -19.95 8.41 16.95
N VAL A 132 -18.95 8.74 16.14
CA VAL A 132 -19.18 9.51 14.91
C VAL A 132 -19.28 8.45 13.83
N ARG A 133 -20.33 8.42 13.01
CA ARG A 133 -20.22 7.79 11.69
C ARG A 133 -19.06 8.56 11.04
N GLY A 134 -17.83 8.03 11.15
CA GLY A 134 -16.67 8.55 10.45
C GLY A 134 -17.09 8.73 9.00
N PRO A 135 -16.45 9.62 8.20
CA PRO A 135 -16.79 9.71 6.80
C PRO A 135 -16.79 8.27 6.29
N ARG A 136 -18.00 7.74 6.04
CA ARG A 136 -18.17 6.52 5.27
C ARG A 136 -17.25 6.76 4.08
N SER A 137 -16.52 5.76 3.64
CA SER A 137 -15.71 5.83 2.43
C SER A 137 -16.65 6.01 1.21
N ARG A 138 -17.60 6.95 1.26
CA ARG A 138 -18.68 7.30 0.34
C ARG A 138 -18.16 7.55 -1.06
N ASN A 139 -16.85 7.74 -1.17
CA ASN A 139 -16.11 7.52 -2.38
C ASN A 139 -14.74 6.95 -2.01
N VAL A 140 -14.49 5.67 -2.25
CA VAL A 140 -13.12 5.13 -2.40
C VAL A 140 -12.36 5.96 -3.45
N ARG A 141 -13.10 6.54 -4.38
CA ARG A 141 -12.68 7.53 -5.39
C ARG A 141 -12.31 8.93 -4.84
N SER A 142 -12.44 9.22 -3.55
CA SER A 142 -12.26 10.58 -2.99
C SER A 142 -10.93 10.84 -2.29
N VAL A 143 -9.92 9.99 -2.49
CA VAL A 143 -8.59 10.20 -1.93
C VAL A 143 -7.68 10.78 -3.01
N GLY A 144 -7.29 12.04 -2.84
CA GLY A 144 -6.64 12.86 -3.86
C GLY A 144 -5.25 12.39 -4.28
N ARG A 145 -4.91 12.71 -5.54
CA ARG A 145 -3.61 12.77 -6.29
C ARG A 145 -2.57 11.66 -6.14
N LEU A 146 -2.54 10.94 -5.04
CA LEU A 146 -1.47 10.04 -4.64
C LEU A 146 -2.13 8.85 -3.90
N GLY A 147 -2.58 7.84 -4.65
CA GLY A 147 -3.15 6.61 -4.07
C GLY A 147 -2.07 5.66 -3.54
N ALA A 148 -2.37 4.93 -2.46
CA ALA A 148 -1.40 4.15 -1.69
C ALA A 148 -1.32 2.65 -2.02
N GLY A 149 -1.83 2.23 -3.18
CA GLY A 149 -1.86 0.84 -3.62
C GLY A 149 -0.47 0.20 -3.73
N PRO A 150 0.48 0.79 -4.48
CA PRO A 150 1.86 0.32 -4.53
C PRO A 150 2.50 0.20 -3.13
N GLU A 151 2.22 1.15 -2.25
CA GLU A 151 2.82 1.24 -0.92
C GLU A 151 2.36 0.12 0.00
N ILE A 152 1.08 -0.26 -0.05
CA ILE A 152 0.58 -1.41 0.70
C ILE A 152 1.22 -2.71 0.19
N LEU A 153 1.30 -2.89 -1.13
CA LEU A 153 1.96 -4.07 -1.70
C LEU A 153 3.45 -4.10 -1.34
N ALA A 154 4.14 -2.96 -1.40
CA ALA A 154 5.53 -2.84 -0.98
C ALA A 154 5.69 -3.15 0.52
N ALA A 155 4.79 -2.68 1.37
CA ALA A 155 4.84 -2.96 2.81
C ALA A 155 4.78 -4.46 3.10
N VAL A 156 3.88 -5.17 2.43
CA VAL A 156 3.69 -6.62 2.59
C VAL A 156 4.81 -7.41 1.92
N ALA A 157 5.35 -6.90 0.81
CA ALA A 157 6.56 -7.43 0.19
C ALA A 157 7.80 -7.26 1.07
N GLN A 158 7.90 -6.18 1.86
CA GLN A 158 9.00 -5.92 2.78
C GLN A 158 8.88 -6.73 4.07
N VAL A 159 7.66 -6.88 4.59
CA VAL A 159 7.35 -7.52 5.88
C VAL A 159 6.13 -8.42 5.69
N PRO A 160 6.31 -9.75 5.58
CA PRO A 160 5.20 -10.67 5.31
C PRO A 160 4.05 -10.59 6.32
N GLU A 161 4.36 -10.38 7.60
CA GLU A 161 3.41 -10.28 8.70
C GLU A 161 2.70 -8.91 8.76
N TRP A 162 3.02 -7.98 7.85
CA TRP A 162 2.50 -6.63 7.87
C TRP A 162 0.98 -6.58 7.72
N ALA A 163 0.42 -7.35 6.78
CA ALA A 163 -1.03 -7.40 6.58
C ALA A 163 -1.75 -7.94 7.82
N GLN A 164 -1.25 -9.05 8.39
CA GLN A 164 -1.77 -9.64 9.63
C GLN A 164 -1.72 -8.64 10.78
N THR A 165 -0.60 -7.95 10.94
CA THR A 165 -0.43 -6.96 12.01
C THR A 165 -1.33 -5.76 11.82
N ALA A 166 -1.45 -5.26 10.58
CA ALA A 166 -2.34 -4.17 10.25
C ALA A 166 -3.80 -4.51 10.58
N GLN A 167 -4.28 -5.69 10.16
CA GLN A 167 -5.66 -6.11 10.41
C GLN A 167 -5.94 -6.35 11.90
N SER A 168 -5.08 -7.12 12.59
CA SER A 168 -5.26 -7.45 14.02
C SER A 168 -5.18 -6.21 14.91
N ARG A 169 -4.26 -5.29 14.64
CA ARG A 169 -4.00 -4.12 15.49
C ARG A 169 -4.97 -2.98 15.25
N PHE A 170 -5.39 -2.77 14.00
CA PHE A 170 -6.28 -1.66 13.64
C PHE A 170 -7.73 -2.11 13.44
N GLY A 171 -8.02 -3.40 13.57
CA GLY A 171 -9.37 -3.96 13.45
C GLY A 171 -9.94 -3.85 12.04
N VAL A 172 -9.09 -3.77 11.02
CA VAL A 172 -9.52 -3.60 9.63
C VAL A 172 -9.67 -4.95 8.94
N ARG A 173 -10.74 -5.10 8.15
CA ARG A 173 -11.02 -6.35 7.43
C ARG A 173 -10.13 -6.52 6.22
N SER A 174 -9.90 -5.43 5.49
CA SER A 174 -9.10 -5.40 4.28
C SER A 174 -8.36 -4.07 4.14
N LEU A 175 -7.27 -4.13 3.39
CA LEU A 175 -6.39 -3.04 3.03
C LEU A 175 -6.70 -2.69 1.58
N VAL A 176 -7.26 -1.51 1.34
CA VAL A 176 -7.63 -1.09 -0.02
C VAL A 176 -6.39 -0.62 -0.75
N LEU A 177 -6.15 -1.14 -1.95
CA LEU A 177 -5.06 -0.67 -2.79
C LEU A 177 -5.48 0.62 -3.53
N ASP A 178 -5.65 1.69 -2.76
CA ASP A 178 -6.12 2.97 -3.27
C ASP A 178 -5.26 3.52 -4.40
N GLY A 179 -5.87 4.25 -5.33
CA GLY A 179 -5.20 4.74 -6.53
C GLY A 179 -5.28 3.77 -7.71
N TYR A 180 -5.75 2.55 -7.48
CA TYR A 180 -6.14 1.64 -8.55
C TYR A 180 -7.67 1.56 -8.72
N GLU A 181 -8.09 1.47 -9.97
CA GLU A 181 -9.39 0.95 -10.38
C GLU A 181 -9.14 -0.36 -11.13
N ALA A 182 -9.98 -1.35 -10.87
CA ALA A 182 -9.97 -2.62 -11.56
C ALA A 182 -11.33 -2.87 -12.22
N ARG A 183 -11.32 -3.75 -13.21
CA ARG A 183 -12.51 -4.40 -13.73
C ARG A 183 -12.25 -5.89 -13.84
N GLU A 184 -13.20 -6.71 -13.42
CA GLU A 184 -13.08 -8.17 -13.44
C GLU A 184 -13.09 -8.74 -14.87
N ASN A 185 -14.00 -8.23 -15.70
CA ASN A 185 -14.24 -8.71 -17.07
C ASN A 185 -13.96 -7.61 -18.10
N ASP A 186 -13.69 -8.03 -19.34
CA ASP A 186 -13.30 -7.16 -20.45
C ASP A 186 -14.36 -6.09 -20.80
N ASP A 187 -15.63 -6.38 -20.51
CA ASP A 187 -16.78 -5.49 -20.70
C ASP A 187 -17.32 -4.89 -19.38
N GLY A 188 -16.66 -5.17 -18.26
CA GLY A 188 -17.08 -4.74 -16.94
C GLY A 188 -16.85 -3.24 -16.69
N PRO A 189 -17.66 -2.59 -15.83
CA PRO A 189 -17.41 -1.22 -15.40
C PRO A 189 -16.13 -1.13 -14.56
N TRP A 190 -15.48 0.04 -14.58
CA TRP A 190 -14.35 0.37 -13.70
C TRP A 190 -14.85 0.80 -12.32
N ASN A 191 -15.48 -0.11 -11.58
CA ASN A 191 -16.10 0.15 -10.29
C ASN A 191 -15.50 -0.67 -9.14
N ASP A 192 -14.57 -1.56 -9.44
CA ASP A 192 -13.90 -2.39 -8.45
C ASP A 192 -12.56 -1.79 -8.05
N VAL A 193 -12.13 -2.13 -6.84
CA VAL A 193 -10.81 -1.81 -6.32
C VAL A 193 -10.14 -3.10 -5.82
N PRO A 194 -8.83 -3.27 -6.09
CA PRO A 194 -8.10 -4.36 -5.48
C PRO A 194 -8.01 -4.16 -3.97
N VAL A 195 -8.26 -5.23 -3.23
CA VAL A 195 -8.15 -5.26 -1.76
C VAL A 195 -7.25 -6.41 -1.34
N LEU A 196 -6.42 -6.14 -0.35
CA LEU A 196 -5.51 -7.11 0.24
C LEU A 196 -5.98 -7.45 1.65
N PHE A 197 -5.97 -8.72 2.02
CA PHE A 197 -6.20 -9.13 3.41
C PHE A 197 -5.46 -10.42 3.72
N TYR A 198 -5.13 -10.64 4.98
CA TYR A 198 -4.56 -11.87 5.49
C TYR A 198 -5.64 -12.67 6.22
N ASN A 199 -5.77 -13.95 5.85
CA ASN A 199 -6.66 -14.90 6.49
C ASN A 199 -5.87 -15.75 7.49
N GLY A 200 -5.96 -15.39 8.78
CA GLY A 200 -5.23 -16.07 9.85
C GLY A 200 -5.66 -17.51 10.12
N LEU A 201 -6.85 -17.95 9.67
CA LEU A 201 -7.25 -19.35 9.81
C LEU A 201 -6.53 -20.26 8.82
N GLN A 202 -6.13 -19.71 7.68
CA GLN A 202 -5.51 -20.46 6.59
C GLN A 202 -4.03 -20.12 6.39
N ASP A 203 -3.50 -19.16 7.17
CA ASP A 203 -2.17 -18.57 6.99
C ASP A 203 -1.95 -18.14 5.54
N LEU A 204 -2.88 -17.31 5.03
CA LEU A 204 -3.04 -17.03 3.61
C LEU A 204 -3.13 -15.52 3.35
N LEU A 205 -2.22 -15.00 2.53
CA LEU A 205 -2.37 -13.66 1.95
C LEU A 205 -3.29 -13.70 0.74
N VAL A 206 -4.32 -12.87 0.74
CA VAL A 206 -5.34 -12.81 -0.29
C VAL A 206 -5.35 -11.45 -0.99
N LEU A 207 -5.27 -11.47 -2.31
CA LEU A 207 -5.61 -10.33 -3.16
C LEU A 207 -6.95 -10.59 -3.86
N ASN A 208 -7.93 -9.73 -3.60
CA ASN A 208 -9.30 -9.85 -4.10
C ASN A 208 -9.78 -8.53 -4.70
N LEU A 209 -10.95 -8.55 -5.33
CA LEU A 209 -11.69 -7.35 -5.73
C LEU A 209 -12.78 -7.07 -4.70
N ALA A 210 -13.04 -5.79 -4.47
CA ALA A 210 -14.24 -5.35 -3.78
C ALA A 210 -14.86 -4.24 -4.60
N SER A 211 -16.19 -4.21 -4.64
CA SER A 211 -16.86 -3.08 -5.29
C SER A 211 -16.56 -1.81 -4.48
N ALA A 212 -16.36 -0.68 -5.16
CA ALA A 212 -16.15 0.60 -4.48
C ALA A 212 -17.32 0.96 -3.54
N ALA A 213 -18.52 0.42 -3.79
CA ALA A 213 -19.69 0.58 -2.94
C ALA A 213 -19.61 -0.22 -1.62
N GLU A 214 -19.07 -1.44 -1.65
CA GLU A 214 -18.90 -2.29 -0.45
C GLU A 214 -17.79 -1.73 0.46
N VAL A 215 -16.68 -1.29 -0.12
CA VAL A 215 -15.56 -0.66 0.60
C VAL A 215 -16.01 0.62 1.34
N ALA A 216 -17.00 1.34 0.79
CA ALA A 216 -17.63 2.49 1.43
C ALA A 216 -18.43 2.15 2.70
N ALA A 217 -18.92 0.93 2.79
CA ALA A 217 -19.84 0.47 3.83
C ALA A 217 -19.14 -0.25 4.99
N ASP A 218 -18.03 -0.95 4.73
CA ASP A 218 -17.58 -2.05 5.60
C ASP A 218 -16.35 -1.76 6.49
N GLY A 219 -15.88 -0.51 6.55
CA GLY A 219 -14.79 -0.11 7.46
C GLY A 219 -13.40 -0.60 7.04
N SER A 220 -13.08 -0.45 5.75
CA SER A 220 -11.77 -0.76 5.17
C SER A 220 -10.70 0.29 5.52
N LEU A 221 -9.42 -0.12 5.55
CA LEU A 221 -8.31 0.84 5.70
C LEU A 221 -7.89 1.37 4.33
N THR A 222 -7.87 2.70 4.20
CA THR A 222 -7.29 3.41 3.07
C THR A 222 -5.94 3.94 3.53
N ALA A 223 -4.86 3.59 2.83
CA ALA A 223 -3.58 4.23 3.08
C ALA A 223 -3.60 5.58 2.36
N ARG A 224 -3.24 6.66 3.07
CA ARG A 224 -3.17 7.99 2.48
C ARG A 224 -1.71 8.40 2.37
N MET A 225 -1.27 8.69 1.14
CA MET A 225 -0.02 9.39 0.94
C MET A 225 -0.13 10.78 1.57
N VAL A 226 0.92 11.17 2.26
CA VAL A 226 1.13 12.54 2.72
C VAL A 226 2.01 13.20 1.64
N PRO A 227 1.59 14.31 1.03
CA PRO A 227 2.38 15.00 0.00
C PRO A 227 3.73 15.49 0.52
#